data_AF-X1NNV8-F1
#
_entry.id   AF-X1NNV8-F1
#
_cell.length_a   1.000
_cell.length_b   1.000
_cell.length_c   1.000
_cell.angle_alpha   90.00
_cell.angle_beta   90.00
_cell.angle_gamma   90.00
#
_symmetry.space_group_name_H-M   'P 1'
#
loop_
_entity.id
_entity.type
_entity.pdbx_description
1 polymer ?
#
loop_
_entity_poly.entity_id
_entity_poly.type
_entity_poly.pdbx_seq_one_letter_code
_entity_poly.pdbx_strand_id
1 'polypeptide(L)'
;TSTFIGKAIVFLYLIFSSSASLRAPLTLISVYEAVKFSNSINAIPAYAYLGDVTDSPTGDKRAEKFEDDFLEELIPELKKIGFKAITYMPPRNTLSQLLRLQRLCKKYELMEISGVDINSPRQYFNYPIILRPEFAHLIEATWALIAHEKLANYDEKYTLFNIGNKYQAF
;
A
#
# COMPACT_ATOMS: atom_id res chain seq x y z
N THR A 1 -5.76 30.15 -9.80
CA THR A 1 -6.77 29.23 -10.36
C THR A 1 -6.37 27.81 -10.00
N SER A 2 -7.23 27.11 -9.26
CA SER A 2 -7.20 25.68 -8.90
C SER A 2 -6.03 25.17 -8.05
N THR A 3 -6.25 25.11 -6.74
CA THR A 3 -5.49 24.29 -5.79
C THR A 3 -5.90 22.83 -5.99
N PHE A 4 -5.09 22.06 -6.73
CA PHE A 4 -5.23 20.62 -6.90
C PHE A 4 -4.73 19.93 -5.63
N ILE A 5 -5.58 19.83 -4.60
CA ILE A 5 -5.37 18.87 -3.51
C ILE A 5 -6.33 17.72 -3.79
N GLY A 6 -5.97 16.88 -4.77
CA GLY A 6 -6.66 15.60 -4.96
C GLY A 6 -6.52 14.78 -3.68
N LYS A 7 -7.61 14.21 -3.19
CA LYS A 7 -7.60 13.23 -2.10
C LYS A 7 -6.79 12.03 -2.57
N ALA A 8 -5.48 12.08 -2.33
CA ALA A 8 -4.50 11.14 -2.84
C ALA A 8 -4.52 9.83 -2.03
N ILE A 9 -4.09 8.75 -2.68
CA ILE A 9 -3.61 7.57 -1.97
C ILE A 9 -2.39 8.01 -1.17
N VAL A 10 -2.45 7.87 0.16
CA VAL A 10 -1.30 8.15 1.02
C VAL A 10 -0.58 6.84 1.21
N PHE A 11 0.54 6.67 0.50
CA PHE A 11 1.50 5.60 0.78
C PHE A 11 2.24 5.95 2.07
N LEU A 12 1.93 5.23 3.15
CA LEU A 12 2.70 5.35 4.37
C LEU A 12 3.92 4.41 4.29
N TYR A 13 5.09 4.99 4.02
CA TYR A 13 6.36 4.33 4.28
C TYR A 13 6.68 4.47 5.77
N LEU A 14 6.49 3.39 6.52
CA LEU A 14 6.99 3.29 7.90
C LEU A 14 8.28 2.49 7.86
N ILE A 15 9.42 3.18 7.71
CA ILE A 15 10.73 2.56 7.91
C ILE A 15 10.94 2.42 9.42
N PHE A 16 10.76 1.21 9.95
CA PHE A 16 11.24 0.85 11.28
C PHE A 16 12.77 0.70 11.21
N SER A 17 13.52 1.79 11.41
CA SER A 17 14.98 1.70 11.56
C SER A 17 15.34 1.49 13.03
N SER A 18 15.54 0.24 13.43
CA SER A 18 16.18 -0.10 14.70
C SER A 18 17.70 0.06 14.58
N SER A 19 18.24 1.29 14.59
CA SER A 19 19.59 1.62 15.12
C SER A 19 20.01 3.09 14.88
N ALA A 20 20.31 3.74 16.02
CA ALA A 20 21.17 4.91 16.29
C ALA A 20 21.64 5.87 15.16
N SER A 21 21.30 7.16 15.30
CA SER A 21 22.22 8.24 15.74
C SER A 21 21.69 9.63 15.36
N LEU A 22 21.68 10.55 16.33
CA LEU A 22 21.07 11.88 16.28
C LEU A 22 21.73 12.86 15.28
N ARG A 23 20.88 13.55 14.48
CA ARG A 23 20.77 15.04 14.42
C ARG A 23 19.78 15.50 13.33
N ALA A 24 18.49 15.59 13.69
CA ALA A 24 17.50 16.55 13.20
C ALA A 24 16.23 16.45 14.08
N PRO A 25 15.55 17.52 14.49
CA PRO A 25 14.26 17.41 15.15
C PRO A 25 13.17 17.26 14.06
N LEU A 26 13.16 16.09 13.42
CA LEU A 26 12.12 15.65 12.50
C LEU A 26 11.60 14.32 13.05
N THR A 27 10.86 14.38 14.16
CA THR A 27 10.17 13.20 14.68
C THR A 27 9.12 12.81 13.64
N LEU A 28 9.25 11.62 13.06
CA LEU A 28 8.20 11.04 12.22
C LEU A 28 6.89 11.03 13.01
N ILE A 29 5.77 11.34 12.34
CA ILE A 29 4.44 11.24 12.93
C ILE A 29 4.14 9.77 13.26
N SER A 30 3.33 9.51 14.29
CA SER A 30 2.95 8.14 14.59
C SER A 30 2.07 7.57 13.47
N VAL A 31 2.15 6.25 13.25
CA VAL A 31 1.28 5.56 12.29
C VAL A 31 -0.20 5.79 12.60
N TYR A 32 -0.57 5.82 13.88
CA TYR A 32 -1.94 6.06 14.33
C TYR A 32 -2.43 7.44 13.92
N GLU A 33 -1.62 8.49 14.11
CA GLU A 33 -1.96 9.85 13.70
C GLU A 33 -2.07 9.98 12.18
N ALA A 34 -1.12 9.39 11.45
CA ALA A 34 -1.09 9.44 10.01
C ALA A 34 -2.29 8.71 9.36
N VAL A 35 -2.64 7.52 9.86
CA VAL A 35 -3.80 6.74 9.42
C VAL A 35 -5.10 7.45 9.82
N LYS A 36 -5.20 7.95 11.06
CA LYS A 36 -6.36 8.73 11.52
C LYS A 36 -6.59 9.96 10.65
N PHE A 37 -5.53 10.71 10.36
CA PHE A 37 -5.60 11.88 9.49
C PHE A 37 -6.04 11.49 8.08
N SER A 38 -5.40 10.48 7.47
CA SER A 38 -5.77 9.98 6.14
C SER A 38 -7.25 9.60 6.07
N ASN A 39 -7.75 8.86 7.06
CA ASN A 39 -9.16 8.50 7.13
C ASN A 39 -10.10 9.72 7.29
N SER A 40 -9.70 10.72 8.07
CA SER A 40 -10.52 11.94 8.29
C SER A 40 -10.72 12.80 7.04
N ILE A 41 -9.79 12.71 6.07
CA ILE A 41 -9.89 13.43 4.78
C ILE A 41 -10.39 12.53 3.65
N ASN A 42 -10.92 11.35 3.98
CA ASN A 42 -11.37 10.32 3.05
C ASN A 42 -10.27 9.77 2.12
N ALA A 43 -8.99 9.91 2.48
CA ALA A 43 -7.90 9.23 1.80
C ALA A 43 -7.89 7.72 2.09
N ILE A 44 -7.11 7.00 1.31
CA ILE A 44 -6.90 5.55 1.43
C ILE A 44 -5.48 5.34 1.98
N PRO A 45 -5.31 5.17 3.31
CA PRO A 45 -4.01 4.79 3.87
C PRO A 45 -3.66 3.38 3.40
N ALA A 46 -2.55 3.27 2.68
CA ALA A 46 -2.00 2.03 2.16
C ALA A 46 -0.68 1.71 2.87
N TYR A 47 -0.56 0.49 3.40
CA TYR A 47 0.70 0.01 3.96
C TYR A 47 1.59 -0.51 2.83
N ALA A 48 2.86 -0.09 2.83
CA ALA A 48 3.84 -0.48 1.83
C ALA A 48 4.52 -1.79 2.23
N TYR A 49 4.03 -2.92 1.69
CA TYR A 49 4.64 -4.22 1.94
C TYR A 49 5.96 -4.34 1.18
N LEU A 50 7.07 -4.52 1.91
CA LEU A 50 8.39 -4.67 1.33
C LEU A 50 8.69 -6.13 0.98
N GLY A 51 8.36 -7.04 1.90
CA GLY A 51 8.66 -8.47 1.83
C GLY A 51 10.15 -8.80 1.89
N ASP A 52 10.48 -9.99 2.35
CA ASP A 52 11.86 -10.45 2.48
C ASP A 52 12.54 -10.52 1.10
N VAL A 53 13.75 -9.96 1.00
CA VAL A 53 14.57 -10.04 -0.20
C VAL A 53 15.55 -11.18 -0.02
N THR A 54 15.38 -12.26 -0.77
CA THR A 54 16.23 -13.46 -0.68
C THR A 54 17.37 -13.46 -1.69
N ASP A 55 17.17 -12.92 -2.89
CA ASP A 55 18.21 -12.73 -3.91
C ASP A 55 18.03 -11.40 -4.66
N SER A 56 19.13 -10.66 -4.83
CA SER A 56 19.16 -9.45 -5.64
C SER A 56 19.22 -9.81 -7.13
N PRO A 57 18.27 -9.37 -7.97
CA PRO A 57 18.37 -9.57 -9.42
C PRO A 57 19.62 -8.94 -10.05
N THR A 58 20.29 -8.01 -9.33
CA THR A 58 21.50 -7.32 -9.79
C THR A 58 22.78 -7.78 -9.09
N GLY A 59 22.73 -8.81 -8.22
CA GLY A 59 23.92 -9.33 -7.50
C GLY A 59 24.48 -8.44 -6.38
N ASP A 60 24.05 -7.18 -6.28
CA ASP A 60 24.63 -6.20 -5.33
C ASP A 60 23.88 -6.06 -3.98
N LYS A 61 22.68 -6.63 -3.81
CA LYS A 61 21.90 -6.46 -2.57
C LYS A 61 21.99 -7.71 -1.70
N ARG A 62 22.36 -7.51 -0.44
CA ARG A 62 22.35 -8.55 0.60
C ARG A 62 20.91 -8.98 0.88
N ALA A 63 20.74 -10.24 1.25
CA ALA A 63 19.47 -10.72 1.76
C ALA A 63 19.02 -9.84 2.95
N GLU A 64 17.75 -9.44 2.95
CA GLU A 64 17.20 -8.52 3.94
C GLU A 64 15.85 -9.04 4.41
N LYS A 65 15.69 -9.06 5.74
CA LYS A 65 14.50 -9.54 6.44
C LYS A 65 13.58 -8.36 6.74
N PHE A 66 12.30 -8.52 6.41
CA PHE A 66 11.23 -7.56 6.60
C PHE A 66 10.03 -8.26 7.24
N GLU A 67 8.84 -8.17 6.63
CA GLU A 67 7.58 -8.48 7.30
C GLU A 67 7.15 -9.95 7.24
N ASP A 68 7.77 -10.79 6.41
CA ASP A 68 7.22 -12.12 6.08
C ASP A 68 7.12 -13.06 7.28
N ASP A 69 8.03 -12.98 8.23
CA ASP A 69 8.03 -13.84 9.41
C ASP A 69 6.87 -13.51 10.38
N PHE A 70 6.29 -12.31 10.29
CA PHE A 70 5.23 -11.84 11.20
C PHE A 70 3.97 -11.31 10.48
N LEU A 71 3.77 -11.62 9.19
CA LEU A 71 2.59 -11.21 8.43
C LEU A 71 1.24 -11.61 9.08
N GLU A 72 1.18 -12.76 9.74
CA GLU A 72 -0.04 -13.23 10.43
C GLU A 72 -0.43 -12.33 11.62
N GLU A 73 0.54 -11.63 12.22
CA GLU A 73 0.31 -10.67 13.30
C GLU A 73 0.13 -9.25 12.75
N LEU A 74 0.93 -8.88 11.75
CA LEU A 74 0.94 -7.54 11.15
C LEU A 74 -0.40 -7.20 10.48
N ILE A 75 -0.90 -8.05 9.59
CA ILE A 75 -2.09 -7.73 8.79
C ILE A 75 -3.34 -7.46 9.65
N PRO A 76 -3.68 -8.28 10.67
CA PRO A 76 -4.78 -7.95 11.58
C PRO A 76 -4.58 -6.62 12.31
N GLU A 77 -3.35 -6.32 12.76
CA GLU A 77 -3.07 -5.06 13.46
C GLU A 77 -3.19 -3.85 12.52
N LEU A 78 -2.74 -3.95 11.27
CA LEU A 78 -2.93 -2.90 10.26
C LEU A 78 -4.43 -2.60 10.03
N LYS A 79 -5.26 -3.64 9.91
CA LYS A 79 -6.72 -3.49 9.81
C LYS A 79 -7.29 -2.78 11.03
N LYS A 80 -6.86 -3.16 12.24
CA LYS A 80 -7.29 -2.55 13.51
C LYS A 80 -6.85 -1.08 13.63
N ILE A 81 -5.66 -0.73 13.15
CA ILE A 81 -5.16 0.65 13.09
C ILE A 81 -6.00 1.52 12.13
N GLY A 82 -6.64 0.90 11.14
CA GLY A 82 -7.51 1.57 10.17
C GLY A 82 -6.88 1.76 8.79
N PHE A 83 -5.86 0.96 8.45
CA PHE A 83 -5.44 0.84 7.05
C PHE A 83 -6.58 0.27 6.21
N LYS A 84 -6.63 0.73 4.96
CA LYS A 84 -7.65 0.31 3.98
C LYS A 84 -7.06 -0.54 2.87
N ALA A 85 -5.77 -0.43 2.63
CA ALA A 85 -5.09 -1.12 1.55
C ALA A 85 -3.67 -1.58 1.91
N ILE A 86 -3.17 -2.56 1.15
CA ILE A 86 -1.77 -2.93 1.06
C ILE A 86 -1.29 -2.68 -0.37
N THR A 87 -0.11 -2.09 -0.54
CA THR A 87 0.55 -2.00 -1.84
C THR A 87 1.65 -3.05 -1.97
N TYR A 88 1.69 -3.75 -3.09
CA TYR A 88 2.81 -4.63 -3.41
C TYR A 88 4.04 -3.83 -3.84
N MET A 89 5.23 -4.41 -3.61
CA MET A 89 6.47 -4.03 -4.29
C MET A 89 7.00 -5.21 -5.12
N PRO A 90 6.35 -5.51 -6.27
CA PRO A 90 6.58 -6.73 -7.04
C PRO A 90 8.05 -7.11 -7.35
N PRO A 91 8.99 -6.17 -7.60
CA PRO A 91 10.36 -6.53 -7.98
C PRO A 91 11.14 -7.22 -6.86
N ARG A 92 10.66 -7.12 -5.62
CA ARG A 92 11.30 -7.63 -4.41
C ARG A 92 10.76 -8.97 -3.97
N ASN A 93 9.59 -9.37 -4.47
CA ASN A 93 8.82 -10.46 -3.91
C ASN A 93 8.67 -11.63 -4.88
N THR A 94 8.77 -12.83 -4.32
CA THR A 94 8.42 -14.07 -4.98
C THR A 94 6.90 -14.22 -5.10
N LEU A 95 6.46 -15.10 -6.00
CA LEU A 95 5.04 -15.41 -6.16
C LEU A 95 4.42 -15.98 -4.88
N SER A 96 5.14 -16.83 -4.15
CA SER A 96 4.63 -17.43 -2.91
C SER A 96 4.40 -16.38 -1.81
N GLN A 97 5.30 -15.39 -1.68
CA GLN A 97 5.13 -14.24 -0.79
C GLN A 97 3.85 -13.47 -1.13
N LEU A 98 3.69 -13.07 -2.40
CA LEU A 98 2.52 -12.31 -2.83
C LEU A 98 1.21 -13.08 -2.70
N LEU A 99 1.17 -14.38 -3.02
CA LEU A 99 -0.02 -15.21 -2.85
C LEU A 99 -0.38 -15.41 -1.37
N ARG A 100 0.61 -15.48 -0.48
CA ARG A 100 0.36 -15.50 0.97
C ARG A 100 -0.26 -14.18 1.43
N LEU A 101 0.31 -13.05 1.01
CA LEU A 101 -0.21 -11.72 1.31
C LEU A 101 -1.64 -11.55 0.79
N GLN A 102 -1.94 -12.01 -0.43
CA GLN A 102 -3.28 -11.96 -1.01
C GLN A 102 -4.32 -12.70 -0.16
N ARG A 103 -3.99 -13.90 0.33
CA ARG A 103 -4.89 -14.62 1.23
C ARG A 103 -5.18 -13.85 2.51
N LEU A 104 -4.18 -13.16 3.06
CA LEU A 104 -4.34 -12.32 4.26
C LEU A 104 -5.17 -11.06 3.97
N CYS A 105 -4.89 -10.36 2.86
CA CYS A 105 -5.67 -9.18 2.46
C CYS A 105 -7.15 -9.53 2.27
N LYS A 106 -7.44 -10.66 1.61
CA LYS A 106 -8.81 -11.17 1.48
C LYS A 106 -9.46 -11.50 2.83
N LYS A 107 -8.73 -12.13 3.74
CA LYS A 107 -9.23 -12.51 5.08
C LYS A 107 -9.58 -11.29 5.94
N TYR A 108 -8.79 -10.21 5.84
CA TYR A 108 -8.94 -9.01 6.67
C TYR A 108 -9.58 -7.83 5.92
N GLU A 109 -10.11 -8.07 4.72
CA GLU A 109 -10.79 -7.08 3.88
C GLU A 109 -9.93 -5.81 3.69
N LEU A 110 -8.70 -6.01 3.23
CA LEU A 110 -7.79 -4.96 2.81
C LEU A 110 -7.72 -4.94 1.30
N MET A 111 -7.92 -3.78 0.70
CA MET A 111 -7.78 -3.58 -0.74
C MET A 111 -6.33 -3.79 -1.14
N GLU A 112 -6.13 -4.41 -2.29
CA GLU A 112 -4.80 -4.66 -2.83
C GLU A 112 -4.55 -3.72 -3.99
N ILE A 113 -3.41 -3.05 -3.96
CA ILE A 113 -2.96 -2.15 -5.03
C ILE A 113 -1.52 -2.48 -5.39
N SER A 114 -1.08 -2.03 -6.57
CA SER A 114 0.31 -2.17 -6.98
C SER A 114 0.85 -0.83 -7.42
N GLY A 115 1.92 -0.39 -6.76
CA GLY A 115 2.69 0.79 -7.12
C GLY A 115 4.17 0.43 -7.13
N VAL A 116 4.83 0.70 -8.24
CA VAL A 116 6.29 0.56 -8.31
C VAL A 116 6.90 1.89 -7.88
N ASP A 117 7.73 1.85 -6.83
CA ASP A 117 8.54 2.99 -6.42
C ASP A 117 9.72 3.17 -7.39
N ILE A 118 9.50 3.99 -8.43
CA ILE A 118 10.48 4.27 -9.47
C ILE A 118 11.41 5.38 -8.99
N ASN A 119 12.65 5.00 -8.67
CA ASN A 119 13.67 5.94 -8.20
C ASN A 119 14.83 6.13 -9.21
N SER A 120 14.73 5.52 -10.39
CA SER A 120 15.73 5.63 -11.46
C SER A 120 15.08 5.57 -12.85
N PRO A 121 15.55 6.37 -13.83
CA PRO A 121 15.07 6.30 -15.21
C PRO A 121 15.29 4.95 -15.90
N ARG A 122 16.19 4.11 -15.36
CA ARG A 122 16.50 2.77 -15.91
C ARG A 122 15.64 1.67 -15.29
N GLN A 123 14.81 1.97 -14.30
CA GLN A 123 13.95 0.98 -13.67
C GLN A 123 12.80 0.61 -14.60
N TYR A 124 12.57 -0.68 -14.76
CA TYR A 124 11.47 -1.19 -15.58
C TYR A 124 10.12 -0.95 -14.89
N PHE A 125 9.11 -0.63 -15.69
CA PHE A 125 7.74 -0.44 -15.21
C PHE A 125 6.93 -1.75 -15.21
N ASN A 126 7.27 -2.65 -16.14
CA ASN A 126 6.50 -3.88 -16.37
C ASN A 126 7.15 -5.05 -15.65
N TYR A 127 6.45 -5.59 -14.66
CA TYR A 127 6.87 -6.78 -13.94
C TYR A 127 5.95 -7.96 -14.31
N PRO A 128 6.48 -9.05 -14.89
CA PRO A 128 5.64 -10.17 -15.35
C PRO A 128 4.79 -10.81 -14.25
N ILE A 129 5.23 -10.75 -13.00
CA ILE A 129 4.54 -11.37 -11.87
C ILE A 129 3.14 -10.79 -11.63
N ILE A 130 2.96 -9.47 -11.77
CA ILE A 130 1.65 -8.80 -11.60
C ILE A 130 0.75 -8.91 -12.84
N LEU A 131 1.27 -9.41 -13.96
CA LEU A 131 0.48 -9.68 -15.17
C LEU A 131 -0.17 -11.06 -15.15
N ARG A 132 0.11 -11.87 -14.13
CA ARG A 132 -0.48 -13.20 -14.01
C ARG A 132 -1.97 -13.11 -13.64
N PRO A 133 -2.79 -14.12 -14.00
CA PRO A 133 -4.23 -14.11 -13.71
C PRO A 133 -4.59 -13.94 -12.23
N GLU A 134 -3.73 -14.41 -11.31
CA GLU A 134 -3.92 -14.26 -9.87
C GLU A 134 -3.94 -12.79 -9.40
N PHE A 135 -3.47 -11.86 -10.24
CA PHE A 135 -3.40 -10.43 -9.96
C PHE A 135 -4.34 -9.58 -10.82
N ALA A 136 -5.27 -10.20 -11.55
CA ALA A 136 -6.21 -9.48 -12.42
C ALA A 136 -7.08 -8.46 -11.65
N HIS A 137 -7.35 -8.70 -10.38
CA HIS A 137 -8.10 -7.79 -9.49
C HIS A 137 -7.41 -6.43 -9.32
N LEU A 138 -6.10 -6.33 -9.54
CA LEU A 138 -5.38 -5.05 -9.50
C LEU A 138 -5.85 -4.07 -10.57
N ILE A 139 -6.39 -4.56 -11.69
CA ILE A 139 -6.97 -3.72 -12.75
C ILE A 139 -8.24 -3.06 -12.22
N GLU A 140 -9.12 -3.83 -11.57
CA GLU A 140 -10.34 -3.32 -10.95
C GLU A 140 -10.02 -2.35 -9.81
N ALA A 141 -9.04 -2.71 -8.98
CA ALA A 141 -8.54 -1.83 -7.92
C ALA A 141 -8.07 -0.48 -8.48
N THR A 142 -7.34 -0.50 -9.60
CA THR A 142 -6.89 0.71 -10.30
C THR A 142 -8.07 1.60 -10.74
N TRP A 143 -9.08 1.01 -11.37
CA TRP A 143 -10.28 1.76 -11.78
C TRP A 143 -11.08 2.30 -10.59
N ALA A 144 -11.17 1.53 -9.50
CA ALA A 144 -11.81 1.95 -8.27
C ALA A 144 -11.08 3.16 -7.64
N LEU A 145 -9.75 3.20 -7.68
CA LEU A 145 -8.95 4.34 -7.22
C LEU A 145 -9.19 5.59 -8.08
N ILE A 146 -9.22 5.46 -9.41
CA ILE A 146 -9.52 6.57 -10.33
C ILE A 146 -10.94 7.10 -10.05
N ALA A 147 -11.91 6.21 -9.87
CA ALA A 147 -13.28 6.59 -9.54
C ALA A 147 -13.35 7.29 -8.17
N HIS A 148 -12.66 6.77 -7.16
CA HIS A 148 -12.57 7.37 -5.85
C HIS A 148 -12.06 8.81 -5.92
N GLU A 149 -10.95 9.06 -6.61
CA GLU A 149 -10.39 10.41 -6.75
C GLU A 149 -11.39 11.39 -7.39
N LYS A 150 -12.06 10.97 -8.47
CA LYS A 150 -13.04 11.81 -9.18
C LYS A 150 -14.29 12.06 -8.35
N LEU A 151 -14.84 11.02 -7.72
CA LEU A 151 -16.12 11.08 -7.03
C LEU A 151 -16.00 11.70 -5.62
N ALA A 152 -14.88 11.48 -4.93
CA ALA A 152 -14.61 12.06 -3.62
C ALA A 152 -14.49 13.59 -3.63
N ASN A 153 -14.16 14.16 -4.79
CA ASN A 153 -14.17 15.61 -5.03
C ASN A 153 -15.57 16.16 -5.33
N TYR A 154 -16.48 15.31 -5.81
CA TYR A 154 -17.86 15.70 -6.08
C TYR A 154 -18.73 15.60 -4.83
N ASP A 155 -18.71 14.46 -4.13
CA ASP A 155 -19.46 14.24 -2.89
C ASP A 155 -18.80 13.09 -2.11
N GLU A 156 -18.51 13.33 -0.81
CA GLU A 156 -17.80 12.39 0.04
C GLU A 156 -18.54 11.06 0.25
N LYS A 157 -19.87 11.05 0.05
CA LYS A 157 -20.67 9.82 0.14
C LYS A 157 -20.31 8.79 -0.93
N TYR A 158 -19.65 9.22 -2.01
CA TYR A 158 -19.20 8.35 -3.09
C TYR A 158 -17.73 7.92 -2.94
N THR A 159 -17.09 8.24 -1.82
CA THR A 159 -15.76 7.72 -1.52
C THR A 159 -15.81 6.18 -1.37
N LEU A 160 -14.72 5.50 -1.73
CA LEU A 160 -14.72 4.05 -1.93
C LEU A 160 -15.07 3.26 -0.67
N PHE A 161 -14.69 3.79 0.49
CA PHE A 161 -14.87 3.15 1.80
C PHE A 161 -15.95 3.84 2.66
N ASN A 162 -16.84 4.63 2.06
CA ASN A 162 -17.97 5.18 2.78
C ASN A 162 -19.05 4.10 2.94
N ILE A 163 -19.52 3.88 4.16
CA ILE A 163 -20.58 2.89 4.48
C ILE A 163 -21.87 3.18 3.71
N GLY A 164 -22.14 4.45 3.36
CA GLY A 164 -23.30 4.85 2.57
C GLY A 164 -23.13 4.74 1.05
N ASN A 165 -21.95 4.32 0.57
CA ASN A 165 -21.69 4.23 -0.86
C ASN A 165 -22.36 2.99 -1.46
N LYS A 166 -23.42 3.22 -2.24
CA LYS A 166 -24.18 2.15 -2.92
C LYS A 166 -23.41 1.44 -4.04
N TYR A 167 -22.22 1.95 -4.39
CA TYR A 167 -21.34 1.39 -5.42
C TYR A 167 -20.07 0.76 -4.83
N GLN A 168 -20.06 0.46 -3.54
CA GLN A 168 -18.92 -0.17 -2.88
C GLN A 168 -18.68 -1.57 -3.45
N ALA A 169 -17.46 -1.82 -3.93
CA ALA A 169 -17.08 -3.05 -4.65
C ALA A 169 -16.21 -4.01 -3.83
N PHE A 170 -16.02 -3.75 -2.53
CA PHE A 170 -15.11 -4.51 -1.65
C PHE A 170 -15.73 -4.69 -0.27
#